data_AF-A0A840CU06-F1
#
_entry.id   AF-A0A840CU06-F1
#
_cell.length_a   1.000
_cell.length_b   1.000
_cell.length_c   1.000
_cell.angle_alpha   90.00
_cell.angle_beta   90.00
_cell.angle_gamma   90.00
#
_symmetry.space_group_name_H-M   'P 1'
#
loop_
_entity.id
_entity.type
_entity.pdbx_description
1 polymer ?
#
loop_
_entity_poly.entity_id
_entity_poly.type
_entity_poly.pdbx_seq_one_letter_code
_entity_poly.pdbx_strand_id
1 'polypeptide(L)' 'MAKTTIIHKAELPDFLPHGWKKEVAILLGIHVNTVTNSLKRGKGYNYEKIKLVAMERWGKITETENSDE' A
#
# COMPACT_ATOMS: atom_id res chain seq x y z
N MET A 1 -23.25 10.39 22.10
CA MET A 1 -22.21 9.36 21.88
C MET A 1 -21.60 9.63 20.52
N ALA A 2 -20.41 10.24 20.47
CA ALA A 2 -19.74 10.53 19.20
C ALA A 2 -19.13 9.25 18.64
N LYS A 3 -19.43 8.93 17.37
CA LYS A 3 -18.86 7.79 16.65
C LYS A 3 -17.52 8.25 16.05
N THR A 4 -16.42 7.99 16.75
CA THR A 4 -15.07 8.20 16.21
C THR A 4 -14.90 7.33 14.97
N THR A 5 -14.74 7.96 13.80
CA THR A 5 -14.45 7.26 12.55
C THR A 5 -12.95 7.35 12.33
N ILE A 6 -12.23 6.28 12.64
CA ILE A 6 -10.79 6.17 12.39
C ILE A 6 -10.62 6.00 10.87
N ILE A 7 -10.24 7.07 10.18
CA ILE A 7 -9.96 7.03 8.73
C ILE A 7 -8.51 6.58 8.56
N HIS A 8 -8.30 5.28 8.31
CA HIS A 8 -6.99 4.75 7.94
C HIS A 8 -6.62 5.21 6.53
N LYS A 9 -6.03 6.40 6.42
CA LYS A 9 -5.46 6.90 5.18
C LYS A 9 -4.09 6.26 5.00
N ALA A 10 -4.09 5.01 4.59
CA ALA A 10 -2.85 4.29 4.37
C ALA A 10 -2.29 4.74 3.00
N GLU A 11 -1.32 5.64 3.07
CA GLU A 11 -0.61 6.18 1.90
C GLU A 11 0.52 5.23 1.52
N LEU A 12 0.84 5.13 0.22
CA LEU A 12 2.03 4.35 -0.18
C LEU A 12 3.24 4.97 0.51
N PRO A 13 4.16 4.16 1.08
CA PRO A 13 5.39 4.68 1.64
C PRO A 13 6.18 5.44 0.56
N ASP A 14 6.70 6.62 0.92
CA ASP A 14 7.46 7.51 0.03
C ASP A 14 8.63 6.80 -0.65
N PHE A 15 9.22 5.82 0.04
CA PHE A 15 10.35 5.03 -0.44
C PHE A 15 10.12 3.55 -0.15
N LEU A 16 9.99 2.77 -1.22
CA LEU A 16 10.00 1.31 -1.16
C LEU A 16 11.42 0.80 -1.42
N PRO A 17 11.87 -0.26 -0.72
CA PRO A 17 13.23 -0.77 -0.84
C PRO A 17 13.53 -1.28 -2.26
N HIS A 18 14.82 -1.25 -2.65
CA HIS A 18 15.23 -1.71 -3.96
C HIS A 18 14.82 -3.19 -4.16
N GLY A 19 14.01 -3.46 -5.19
CA GLY A 19 13.52 -4.81 -5.49
C GLY A 19 12.15 -5.16 -4.92
N TRP A 20 11.46 -4.27 -4.21
CA TRP A 20 10.12 -4.53 -3.63
C TRP A 20 9.10 -5.06 -4.64
N LYS A 21 9.16 -4.62 -5.91
CA LYS A 21 8.27 -5.10 -6.97
C LYS A 21 8.41 -6.60 -7.22
N LYS A 22 9.63 -7.15 -7.06
CA LYS A 22 9.90 -8.59 -7.18
C LYS A 22 9.31 -9.34 -5.99
N GLU A 23 9.43 -8.80 -4.78
CA GLU A 23 8.82 -9.42 -3.60
C GLU A 23 7.30 -9.44 -3.68
N VAL A 24 6.67 -8.33 -4.08
CA VAL A 24 5.22 -8.27 -4.26
C VAL A 24 4.77 -9.22 -5.38
N ALA A 25 5.54 -9.34 -6.45
CA ALA A 25 5.29 -10.31 -7.52
C ALA A 25 5.30 -11.75 -7.00
N ILE A 26 6.29 -12.10 -6.16
CA ILE A 26 6.39 -13.43 -5.53
C ILE A 26 5.21 -13.68 -4.59
N LEU A 27 4.88 -12.72 -3.72
CA LEU A 27 3.76 -12.83 -2.77
C LEU A 27 2.41 -13.01 -3.47
N LEU A 28 2.17 -12.25 -4.53
CA LEU A 28 0.91 -12.30 -5.27
C LEU A 28 0.88 -13.43 -6.31
N GLY A 29 2.00 -14.15 -6.52
CA GLY A 29 2.11 -15.19 -7.54
C GLY A 29 1.96 -14.68 -8.97
N ILE A 30 2.33 -13.42 -9.23
CA ILE A 30 2.22 -12.77 -10.55
C ILE A 30 3.59 -12.38 -11.09
N HIS A 31 3.69 -12.19 -12.41
CA HIS A 31 4.96 -11.74 -13.02
C HIS A 31 5.28 -10.28 -12.63
N VAL A 32 6.57 -9.96 -12.45
CA VAL A 32 7.03 -8.59 -12.11
C VAL A 32 6.65 -7.55 -13.17
N ASN A 33 6.53 -7.96 -14.44
CA ASN A 33 6.00 -7.10 -15.51
C ASN A 33 4.52 -6.78 -15.29
N THR A 34 3.73 -7.72 -14.78
CA THR A 34 2.33 -7.47 -14.42
C THR A 34 2.24 -6.45 -13.29
N VAL A 35 3.12 -6.53 -12.29
CA VAL A 35 3.24 -5.52 -11.23
C VAL A 35 3.56 -4.16 -11.84
N THR A 36 4.60 -4.09 -12.67
CA THR A 36 5.04 -2.84 -13.31
C THR A 36 3.95 -2.24 -14.21
N ASN A 37 3.28 -3.06 -15.02
CA ASN A 37 2.20 -2.62 -15.90
C ASN A 37 0.98 -2.16 -15.11
N SER A 38 0.63 -2.84 -14.02
CA SER A 38 -0.48 -2.44 -13.15
C SER A 38 -0.19 -1.10 -12.47
N LEU A 39 1.05 -0.89 -12.01
CA LEU A 39 1.51 0.38 -11.45
C LEU A 39 1.50 1.51 -12.50
N LYS A 40 2.01 1.26 -13.71
CA LYS A 40 1.95 2.23 -14.83
C LYS A 40 0.51 2.61 -15.18
N ARG A 41 -0.41 1.65 -15.11
CA ARG A 41 -1.82 1.88 -15.41
C ARG A 41 -2.54 2.65 -14.30
N GLY A 42 -2.05 2.57 -13.07
CA GLY A 42 -2.59 3.29 -11.90
C GLY A 42 -3.99 2.84 -11.46
N LYS A 43 -4.55 1.77 -12.06
CA LYS A 43 -5.92 1.30 -11.79
C LYS A 43 -6.13 -0.18 -12.14
N GLY A 44 -7.09 -0.77 -11.44
CA GLY A 44 -7.59 -2.12 -11.65
C GLY A 44 -7.21 -3.09 -10.52
N TYR A 45 -7.78 -4.30 -10.57
CA TYR A 45 -7.69 -5.30 -9.52
C TYR A 45 -6.27 -5.57 -9.01
N ASN A 46 -5.32 -5.82 -9.93
CA ASN A 46 -3.94 -6.08 -9.54
C ASN A 46 -3.27 -4.87 -8.92
N TYR A 47 -3.59 -3.66 -9.38
CA TYR A 47 -3.04 -2.43 -8.81
C TYR A 47 -3.47 -2.25 -7.35
N GLU A 48 -4.75 -2.49 -7.05
CA GLU A 48 -5.28 -2.41 -5.69
C GLU A 48 -4.64 -3.46 -4.77
N LYS A 49 -4.49 -4.70 -5.25
CA LYS A 49 -3.77 -5.75 -4.51
C LYS A 49 -2.32 -5.39 -4.24
N ILE A 50 -1.61 -4.88 -5.25
CA ILE A 50 -0.22 -4.43 -5.09
C ILE A 50 -0.12 -3.32 -4.05
N LYS A 51 -1.07 -2.37 -4.06
CA LYS A 51 -1.18 -1.31 -3.07
C LYS A 51 -1.34 -1.88 -1.66
N LEU A 52 -2.33 -2.75 -1.46
CA LEU A 52 -2.60 -3.37 -0.16
C LEU A 52 -1.37 -4.10 0.39
N VAL A 53 -0.72 -4.94 -0.42
CA VAL A 53 0.50 -5.66 -0.01
C VAL A 53 1.63 -4.68 0.30
N ALA A 54 1.79 -3.63 -0.51
CA ALA A 54 2.83 -2.65 -0.27
C ALA A 54 2.61 -1.87 1.04
N MET A 55 1.35 -1.55 1.34
CA MET A 55 0.93 -0.85 2.56
C MET A 55 1.05 -1.75 3.79
N GLU A 56 0.68 -3.02 3.69
CA GLU A 56 0.80 -3.98 4.80
C GLU A 56 2.26 -4.25 5.16
N ARG A 57 3.14 -4.32 4.15
CA ARG A 57 4.53 -4.75 4.35
C ARG A 57 5.50 -3.60 4.62
N TRP A 58 5.23 -2.42 4.04
CA TRP A 58 6.10 -1.24 4.15
C TRP A 58 5.37 0.04 4.52
N GLY A 59 4.04 0.03 4.60
CA GLY A 59 3.30 1.17 5.12
C GLY A 59 3.70 1.40 6.57
N LYS A 60 4.06 2.64 6.90
CA LYS A 60 4.15 3.05 8.29
C LYS A 60 2.72 3.19 8.80
N ILE A 61 2.40 2.52 9.89
CA ILE A 61 1.20 2.86 10.66
C ILE A 61 1.51 4.20 11.31
N THR A 62 1.18 5.29 10.63
CA THR A 62 1.23 6.61 11.27
C THR A 62 -0.03 6.70 12.12
N GLU A 63 0.06 6.26 13.37
CA GLU A 63 -0.93 6.61 14.40
C GLU A 63 -0.79 8.10 14.66
N THR A 64 -1.54 8.91 13.90
CA THR A 64 -1.66 10.34 14.23
C THR A 64 -2.68 10.45 15.36
N GLU A 65 -2.22 10.35 16.60
CA GLU A 65 -2.97 10.82 17.76
C GLU A 65 -2.99 12.36 17.74
N ASN A 66 -4.05 12.95 17.17
CA ASN A 66 -4.37 14.34 17.48
C ASN A 66 -4.95 14.36 18.90
N SER A 67 -4.11 14.69 19.88
CA SER A 67 -4.56 15.27 21.15
C SER A 67 -4.82 16.75 20.88
N ASP A 68 -6.09 17.09 20.62
CA ASP A 68 -6.57 18.47 20.65
C ASP A 68 -6.60 18.94 22.12
N GLU A 69 -5.78 19.95 22.45
CA GLU A 69 -5.84 20.72 23.71
C GLU A 69 -6.66 22.01 23.53
#